data_AF-A0A7Y7DLL2-F1
#
_entry.id   AF-A0A7Y7DLL2-F1
#
_cell.length_a   1.000
_cell.length_b   1.000
_cell.length_c   1.000
_cell.angle_alpha   90.00
_cell.angle_beta   90.00
_cell.angle_gamma   90.00
#
_symmetry.space_group_name_H-M   'P 1'
#
loop_
_entity.id
_entity.type
_entity.pdbx_description
1 polymer ?
#
loop_
_entity_poly.entity_id
_entity_poly.type
_entity_poly.pdbx_seq_one_letter_code
_entity_poly.pdbx_strand_id
1 'polypeptide(L)'
;MKRNFDSYQRSVIFDRSGGKCAICDSHLGSDWHADHRVPFSKGGRTVIRNGQALCKRCNLFKSNHLAGFTPNVKRAGNLVSRLKNSHGNAMSELVQQINHTTKGAQ
;
A
#
# COMPACT_ATOMS: atom_id res chain seq x y z
N MET A 1 -14.84 -2.46 -28.26
CA MET A 1 -14.89 -3.01 -26.87
C MET A 1 -15.00 -1.85 -25.90
N LYS A 2 -15.90 -1.91 -24.90
CA LYS A 2 -16.06 -0.81 -23.93
C LYS A 2 -14.86 -0.73 -22.98
N ARG A 3 -14.38 0.47 -22.66
CA ARG A 3 -13.29 0.69 -21.69
C ARG A 3 -13.79 0.69 -20.25
N ASN A 4 -14.96 1.28 -20.00
CA ASN A 4 -15.45 1.50 -18.64
C ASN A 4 -16.30 0.31 -18.16
N PHE A 5 -16.12 -0.05 -16.89
CA PHE A 5 -17.01 -0.97 -16.19
C PHE A 5 -18.38 -0.30 -16.01
N ASP A 6 -19.46 -1.05 -16.23
CA ASP A 6 -20.82 -0.60 -15.90
C ASP A 6 -21.10 -0.68 -14.39
N SER A 7 -22.28 -0.21 -13.97
CA SER A 7 -22.69 -0.17 -12.55
C SER A 7 -22.71 -1.57 -11.91
N TYR A 8 -23.22 -2.58 -12.62
CA TYR A 8 -23.25 -3.95 -12.15
C TYR A 8 -21.84 -4.51 -11.94
N GLN A 9 -20.97 -4.35 -12.94
CA GLN A 9 -19.58 -4.77 -12.86
C GLN A 9 -18.84 -4.06 -11.71
N ARG A 10 -19.08 -2.76 -11.51
CA ARG A 10 -18.52 -2.00 -10.38
C ARG A 10 -18.98 -2.55 -9.03
N SER A 11 -20.27 -2.85 -8.86
CA SER A 11 -20.79 -3.46 -7.63
C SER A 11 -20.08 -4.78 -7.32
N VAL A 12 -20.03 -5.69 -8.29
CA VAL A 12 -19.39 -7.00 -8.10
C VAL A 12 -17.89 -6.87 -7.82
N ILE A 13 -17.20 -5.89 -8.42
CA ILE A 13 -15.78 -5.63 -8.16
C ILE A 13 -15.57 -5.15 -6.71
N PHE A 14 -16.43 -4.27 -6.21
CA PHE A 14 -16.38 -3.78 -4.83
C PHE A 14 -16.69 -4.88 -3.82
N ASP A 15 -17.76 -5.65 -4.04
CA ASP A 15 -18.17 -6.73 -3.14
C ASP A 15 -17.07 -7.78 -3.01
N ARG A 16 -16.44 -8.17 -4.14
CA ARG A 16 -15.30 -9.09 -4.16
C ARG A 16 -14.05 -8.55 -3.47
N SER A 17 -13.91 -7.24 -3.34
CA SER A 17 -12.77 -6.64 -2.65
C SER A 17 -12.97 -6.55 -1.14
N GLY A 18 -14.16 -6.88 -0.63
CA GLY A 18 -14.51 -6.71 0.78
C GLY A 18 -14.40 -5.26 1.24
N GLY A 19 -14.62 -4.31 0.33
CA GLY A 19 -14.45 -2.88 0.61
C GLY A 19 -13.00 -2.46 0.84
N LYS A 20 -12.01 -3.25 0.41
CA LYS A 20 -10.57 -2.94 0.56
C LYS A 20 -9.89 -2.67 -0.78
N CYS A 21 -8.89 -1.79 -0.75
CA CYS A 21 -8.03 -1.50 -1.89
C CYS A 21 -7.15 -2.71 -2.22
N ALA A 22 -7.17 -3.17 -3.47
CA ALA A 22 -6.39 -4.33 -3.92
C ALA A 22 -4.85 -4.13 -3.87
N ILE A 23 -4.37 -2.89 -3.70
CA ILE A 23 -2.93 -2.57 -3.62
C ILE A 23 -2.48 -2.32 -2.19
N CYS A 24 -3.13 -1.40 -1.47
CA CYS A 24 -2.70 -0.97 -0.15
C CYS A 24 -3.54 -1.53 1.01
N ASP A 25 -4.60 -2.30 0.72
CA ASP A 25 -5.48 -2.95 1.70
C ASP A 25 -6.24 -2.00 2.63
N SER A 26 -6.22 -0.69 2.37
CA SER A 26 -7.02 0.28 3.12
C SER A 26 -8.50 0.14 2.78
N HIS A 27 -9.37 0.45 3.73
CA HIS A 27 -10.81 0.57 3.49
C HIS A 27 -11.09 1.61 2.38
N LEU A 28 -12.08 1.31 1.55
CA LEU A 28 -12.51 2.15 0.44
C LEU A 28 -13.71 2.99 0.86
N GLY A 29 -13.62 4.29 0.60
CA GLY A 29 -14.75 5.22 0.71
C GLY A 29 -15.58 5.26 -0.57
N SER A 30 -16.50 6.23 -0.66
CA SER A 30 -17.36 6.45 -1.84
C SER A 30 -16.58 6.86 -3.09
N ASP A 31 -15.35 7.37 -2.95
CA ASP A 31 -14.47 7.84 -4.02
C ASP A 31 -13.57 6.76 -4.62
N TRP A 32 -13.88 5.49 -4.38
CA TRP A 32 -13.10 4.37 -4.91
C TRP A 32 -13.23 4.21 -6.44
N HIS A 33 -12.22 3.56 -7.04
CA HIS A 33 -12.13 3.37 -8.48
C HIS A 33 -12.12 1.87 -8.84
N ALA A 34 -12.99 1.49 -9.79
CA ALA A 34 -12.86 0.22 -10.49
C ALA A 34 -11.82 0.37 -11.60
N ASP A 35 -10.73 -0.38 -11.49
CA ASP A 35 -9.58 -0.33 -12.39
C ASP A 35 -9.29 -1.72 -12.97
N HIS A 36 -8.52 -1.78 -14.06
CA HIS A 36 -8.14 -3.03 -14.70
C HIS A 36 -6.80 -3.55 -14.14
N ARG A 37 -6.75 -4.82 -13.74
CA ARG A 37 -5.51 -5.53 -13.34
C ARG A 37 -4.49 -5.53 -14.49
N VAL A 38 -4.95 -5.92 -15.67
CA VAL A 38 -4.28 -5.69 -16.96
C VAL A 38 -4.90 -4.44 -17.58
N PRO A 39 -4.17 -3.32 -17.70
CA PRO A 39 -4.68 -2.07 -18.25
C PRO A 39 -5.33 -2.24 -19.62
N PHE A 40 -6.42 -1.50 -19.86
CA PHE A 40 -7.10 -1.49 -21.16
C PHE A 40 -6.14 -1.14 -22.31
N SER A 41 -5.24 -0.18 -22.11
CA SER A 41 -4.21 0.21 -23.10
C SER A 41 -3.18 -0.88 -23.40
N LYS A 42 -3.16 -1.97 -22.63
CA LYS A 42 -2.31 -3.15 -22.81
C LYS A 42 -3.12 -4.38 -23.23
N GLY A 43 -4.31 -4.18 -23.82
CA GLY A 43 -5.20 -5.25 -24.28
C GLY A 43 -6.09 -5.87 -23.19
N GLY A 44 -6.12 -5.27 -22.00
CA GLY A 44 -6.97 -5.73 -20.90
C GLY A 44 -8.46 -5.63 -21.20
N ARG A 45 -9.18 -6.74 -21.13
CA ARG A 45 -10.64 -6.78 -21.36
C ARG A 45 -11.39 -6.16 -20.17
N THR A 46 -12.48 -5.44 -20.47
CA THR A 46 -13.39 -4.89 -19.45
C THR A 46 -14.39 -5.94 -18.99
N VAL A 47 -13.92 -6.82 -18.12
CA VAL A 47 -14.67 -7.94 -17.53
C VAL A 47 -14.38 -8.00 -16.04
N ILE A 48 -15.34 -8.47 -15.23
CA ILE A 48 -15.24 -8.52 -13.77
C ILE A 48 -13.95 -9.20 -13.30
N ARG A 49 -13.51 -10.29 -13.96
CA ARG A 49 -12.26 -10.99 -13.63
C ARG A 49 -10.99 -10.14 -13.77
N ASN A 50 -11.01 -9.14 -14.65
CA ASN A 50 -9.91 -8.19 -14.83
C ASN A 50 -10.11 -6.93 -13.98
N GLY A 51 -11.21 -6.81 -13.25
CA GLY A 51 -11.47 -5.70 -12.36
C GLY A 51 -10.74 -5.82 -11.02
N GLN A 52 -10.41 -4.67 -10.45
CA GLN A 52 -9.93 -4.50 -9.09
C GLN A 52 -10.46 -3.17 -8.51
N ALA A 53 -10.70 -3.14 -7.19
CA ALA A 53 -11.12 -1.93 -6.49
C ALA A 53 -9.89 -1.23 -5.90
N LEU A 54 -9.69 0.05 -6.22
CA LEU A 54 -8.55 0.84 -5.77
C LEU A 54 -9.00 2.13 -5.08
N CYS A 55 -8.24 2.55 -4.07
CA CYS A 55 -8.36 3.92 -3.55
C CYS A 55 -7.79 4.91 -4.57
N LYS A 56 -8.22 6.18 -4.50
CA LYS A 56 -7.77 7.26 -5.39
C LYS A 56 -6.26 7.33 -5.54
N ARG A 57 -5.53 7.28 -4.42
CA ARG A 57 -4.07 7.29 -4.38
C ARG A 57 -3.47 6.15 -5.21
N CYS A 58 -3.87 4.91 -4.94
CA CYS A 58 -3.31 3.74 -5.62
C CYS A 58 -3.70 3.70 -7.10
N ASN A 59 -4.91 4.14 -7.45
CA ASN A 59 -5.36 4.25 -8.84
C ASN A 59 -4.48 5.23 -9.65
N LEU A 60 -4.20 6.42 -9.10
CA LEU A 60 -3.31 7.41 -9.73
C LEU A 60 -1.89 6.87 -9.91
N PHE A 61 -1.33 6.21 -8.88
CA PHE A 61 0.01 5.61 -8.97
C PHE A 61 0.06 4.46 -9.97
N LYS A 62 -0.97 3.62 -10.04
CA LYS A 62 -0.98 2.49 -10.96
C LYS A 62 -1.08 2.96 -12.41
N SER A 63 -1.89 3.97 -12.72
CA SER A 63 -2.07 4.47 -14.09
C SER A 63 -2.27 3.31 -15.09
N ASN A 64 -1.46 3.23 -16.14
CA ASN A 64 -1.45 2.15 -17.14
C ASN A 64 -0.36 1.08 -16.89
N HIS A 65 0.19 1.01 -15.67
CA HIS A 65 1.13 -0.04 -15.27
C HIS A 65 0.39 -1.35 -14.92
N LEU A 66 1.08 -2.48 -15.08
CA LEU A 66 0.55 -3.78 -14.67
C LEU A 66 0.49 -3.84 -13.13
N ALA A 67 -0.51 -4.56 -12.60
CA ALA A 67 -0.59 -4.82 -11.16
C ALA A 67 0.72 -5.49 -10.67
N GLY A 68 1.34 -4.94 -9.63
CA GLY A 68 2.64 -5.38 -9.10
C GLY A 68 3.79 -4.37 -9.24
N PHE A 69 3.64 -3.34 -10.08
CA PHE A 69 4.68 -2.29 -10.25
C PHE A 69 4.56 -1.11 -9.26
N THR A 70 3.55 -1.09 -8.38
CA THR A 70 3.37 0.06 -7.48
C THR A 70 4.41 0.07 -6.36
N PRO A 71 5.13 1.20 -6.14
CA PRO A 71 6.07 1.31 -5.04
C PRO A 71 5.37 1.01 -3.72
N ASN A 72 6.03 0.21 -2.89
CA ASN A 72 5.52 -0.31 -1.65
C ASN A 72 5.26 0.84 -0.65
N VAL A 73 4.09 1.49 -0.77
CA VAL A 73 3.65 2.58 0.11
C VAL A 73 3.50 2.13 1.57
N LYS A 74 3.44 0.81 1.83
CA LYS A 74 3.49 0.23 3.19
C LYS A 74 4.91 0.15 3.77
N ARG A 75 5.96 0.05 2.94
CA ARG A 75 7.36 -0.07 3.40
C ARG A 75 8.00 1.26 3.75
N ALA A 76 7.60 2.38 3.15
CA ALA A 76 8.21 3.68 3.47
C ALA A 76 7.98 4.07 4.95
N GLY A 77 6.76 3.90 5.47
CA GLY A 77 6.46 4.17 6.88
C GLY A 77 7.16 3.20 7.85
N ASN A 78 7.26 1.92 7.47
CA ASN A 78 7.97 0.90 8.25
C ASN A 78 9.50 1.05 8.21
N LEU A 79 10.07 1.58 7.12
CA LEU A 79 11.51 1.84 7.04
C LEU A 79 11.89 3.04 7.91
N VAL A 80 11.13 4.14 7.85
CA VAL A 80 11.40 5.34 8.68
C VAL A 80 11.27 5.03 10.17
N SER A 81 10.28 4.23 10.57
CA SER A 81 10.13 3.80 11.98
C SER A 81 11.25 2.86 12.43
N ARG A 82 11.70 1.93 11.58
CA ARG A 82 12.88 1.07 11.87
C ARG A 82 14.17 1.88 12.02
N LEU A 83 14.40 2.87 11.14
CA LEU A 83 15.57 3.75 11.22
C LEU A 83 15.56 4.62 12.48
N LYS A 84 14.39 5.12 12.92
CA LYS A 84 14.29 5.87 14.18
C LYS A 84 14.57 5.01 15.41
N ASN A 85 14.12 3.75 15.41
CA ASN A 85 14.32 2.84 16.54
C ASN A 85 15.77 2.35 16.67
N SER A 86 16.50 2.17 15.56
CA SER A 86 17.91 1.73 15.61
C SER A 86 18.84 2.77 16.22
N HIS A 87 18.59 4.07 15.99
CA HIS A 87 19.40 5.13 16.59
C HIS A 87 19.05 5.39 18.07
N GLY A 88 17.79 5.21 18.47
CA GLY A 88 17.36 5.37 19.87
C GLY A 88 17.90 4.29 20.80
N ASN A 89 17.89 3.03 20.36
CA ASN A 89 18.35 1.90 21.18
C ASN A 89 19.88 1.93 21.40
N ALA A 90 20.66 2.21 20.35
CA ALA A 90 22.13 2.26 20.47
C ALA A 90 22.61 3.35 21.44
N MET A 91 21.97 4.53 21.45
CA MET A 91 22.30 5.60 22.39
C MET A 91 21.92 5.26 23.83
N SER A 92 20.79 4.56 24.02
CA SER A 92 20.37 4.13 25.36
C SER A 92 21.30 3.06 25.96
N GLU A 93 21.79 2.12 25.15
CA GLU A 93 22.76 1.11 25.57
C GLU A 93 24.12 1.75 25.91
N LEU A 94 24.57 2.72 25.13
CA LEU A 94 25.82 3.45 25.40
C LEU A 94 25.75 4.23 26.72
N VAL A 95 24.64 4.92 26.97
CA VAL A 95 24.42 5.68 28.22
C VAL A 95 24.37 4.72 29.42
N GLN A 96 23.75 3.54 29.29
CA GLN A 96 23.78 2.52 30.34
C GLN A 96 25.20 2.03 30.61
N GLN A 97 25.98 1.72 29.57
CA GLN A 97 27.38 1.27 29.72
C GLN A 97 28.26 2.33 30.41
N ILE A 98 28.10 3.61 30.07
CA ILE A 98 28.81 4.73 30.72
C ILE A 98 28.40 4.88 32.20
N ASN A 99 27.11 4.72 32.51
CA ASN A 99 26.62 4.81 33.88
C ASN A 99 27.08 3.62 34.77
N HIS A 100 27.40 2.47 34.18
CA HIS A 100 27.96 1.33 34.91
C HIS A 100 29.47 1.45 35.16
N THR A 101 30.23 2.04 34.24
CA THR A 101 31.69 2.24 34.43
C THR A 101 32.02 3.35 35.42
N THR A 102 31.17 4.37 35.53
CA THR A 102 31.35 5.50 36.46
C THR A 102 30.96 5.21 37.92
N LYS A 103 30.22 4.13 38.19
CA LYS A 103 29.83 3.71 39.55
C LYS A 103 30.80 2.74 40.22
N GLY A 104 31.83 2.27 39.51
CA GLY A 104 32.82 1.31 40.02
C GLY A 104 34.15 1.92 40.47
N ALA A 105 34.27 3.25 40.50
CA ALA A 105 35.45 3.96 40.97
C ALA A 105 35.15 4.69 42.29
N GLN A 106 34.88 3.94 43.35
CA GLN A 106 34.92 4.37 44.75
C GLN A 106 35.61 3.28 45.57
#